data_AF-A0A225X3U1-F1
#
_entry.id   AF-A0A225X3U1-F1
#
_cell.length_a   1.000
_cell.length_b   1.000
_cell.length_c   1.000
_cell.angle_alpha   90.00
_cell.angle_beta   90.00
_cell.angle_gamma   90.00
#
_symmetry.space_group_name_H-M   'P 1'
#
loop_
_entity.id
_entity.type
_entity.pdbx_description
1 polymer ?
#
loop_
_entity_poly.entity_id
_entity_poly.type
_entity_poly.pdbx_seq_one_letter_code
_entity_poly.pdbx_strand_id
1 'polypeptide(L)'
;MGKSVMTDLHNLHCTVNETEFLQKLADIQERWAKVHELKQFTSYFSSVWLNQRVWRWQCFHTSRGFATTNNPREFYNAAIKRDVTLRRKLKIGILLD
;
A
#
# COMPACT_ATOMS: atom_id res chain seq x y z
N MET A 1 4.78 18.98 -12.53
CA MET A 1 4.44 18.90 -11.09
C MET A 1 4.14 17.44 -10.77
N GLY A 2 5.02 16.79 -10.01
CA GLY A 2 5.05 15.33 -9.88
C GLY A 2 3.74 14.75 -9.31
N LYS A 3 3.18 13.76 -10.00
CA LYS A 3 2.17 12.87 -9.39
C LYS A 3 2.84 12.24 -8.17
N SER A 4 2.22 12.39 -6.99
CA SER A 4 2.73 11.87 -5.73
C SER A 4 2.92 10.35 -5.84
N VAL A 5 3.98 9.79 -5.25
CA VAL A 5 4.20 8.33 -5.16
C VAL A 5 2.94 7.61 -4.66
N MET A 6 2.18 8.24 -3.77
CA MET A 6 0.91 7.69 -3.28
C MET A 6 -0.17 7.59 -4.37
N THR A 7 -0.25 8.57 -5.27
CA THR A 7 -1.15 8.53 -6.43
C THR A 7 -0.74 7.42 -7.39
N ASP A 8 0.56 7.25 -7.63
CA ASP A 8 1.09 6.18 -8.48
C ASP A 8 0.78 4.79 -7.90
N LEU A 9 0.98 4.60 -6.58
CA LEU A 9 0.62 3.37 -5.88
C LEU A 9 -0.88 3.08 -5.91
N HIS A 10 -1.72 4.09 -5.70
CA HIS A 10 -3.17 3.95 -5.81
C HIS A 10 -3.58 3.53 -7.22
N ASN A 11 -2.98 4.12 -8.25
CA ASN A 11 -3.27 3.76 -9.65
C ASN A 11 -2.87 2.32 -9.97
N LEU A 12 -1.75 1.83 -9.43
CA LEU A 12 -1.33 0.44 -9.57
C LEU A 12 -2.24 -0.52 -8.79
N HIS A 13 -2.68 -0.11 -7.60
CA HIS A 13 -3.60 -0.89 -6.78
C HIS A 13 -4.93 -1.11 -7.51
N CYS A 14 -5.47 -0.05 -8.12
CA CYS A 14 -6.78 -0.02 -8.74
C CYS A 14 -6.85 -0.54 -10.19
N THR A 15 -5.79 -1.15 -10.73
CA THR A 15 -5.86 -1.72 -12.08
C THR A 15 -6.85 -2.88 -12.14
N VAL A 16 -7.44 -3.07 -13.32
CA VAL A 16 -8.52 -4.06 -13.50
C VAL A 16 -8.01 -5.41 -14.00
N ASN A 17 -6.79 -5.47 -14.51
CA ASN A 17 -6.13 -6.70 -14.96
C ASN A 17 -4.59 -6.55 -14.94
N GLU A 18 -3.92 -7.68 -15.17
CA GLU A 18 -2.45 -7.78 -15.17
C GLU A 18 -1.79 -6.98 -16.30
N THR A 19 -2.40 -6.95 -17.49
CA THR A 19 -1.86 -6.19 -18.63
C THR A 19 -1.81 -4.69 -18.34
N GLU A 20 -2.90 -4.13 -17.81
CA GLU A 20 -2.96 -2.72 -17.40
C GLU A 20 -1.96 -2.42 -16.28
N PHE A 21 -1.81 -3.35 -15.32
CA PHE A 21 -0.83 -3.24 -14.24
C PHE A 21 0.59 -3.13 -14.77
N LEU A 22 1.02 -4.04 -15.64
CA LEU A 22 2.38 -4.06 -16.20
C LEU A 22 2.69 -2.79 -17.01
N GLN A 23 1.72 -2.31 -17.81
CA GLN A 23 1.87 -1.06 -18.56
C GLN A 23 2.07 0.14 -17.65
N LYS A 24 1.19 0.33 -16.65
CA LYS A 24 1.31 1.45 -15.70
C LYS A 24 2.58 1.33 -14.84
N LEU A 25 2.97 0.11 -14.48
CA LEU A 25 4.16 -0.14 -13.68
C LEU A 25 5.42 0.31 -14.41
N ALA A 26 5.55 -0.01 -15.70
CA ALA A 26 6.67 0.43 -16.53
C ALA A 26 6.76 1.97 -16.57
N ASP A 27 5.65 2.66 -16.84
CA ASP A 27 5.59 4.13 -16.87
C ASP A 27 5.94 4.78 -15.53
N ILE A 28 5.51 4.16 -14.42
CA ILE A 28 5.78 4.64 -13.06
C ILE A 28 7.25 4.41 -12.69
N GLN A 29 7.80 3.24 -13.00
CA GLN A 29 9.20 2.92 -12.73
C GLN A 29 10.15 3.82 -13.51
N GLU A 30 9.84 4.15 -14.77
CA GLU A 30 10.63 5.11 -15.54
C GLU A 30 10.62 6.51 -14.91
N ARG A 31 9.45 6.96 -14.40
CA ARG A 31 9.34 8.24 -13.69
C ARG A 31 10.08 8.22 -12.36
N TRP A 32 9.97 7.16 -11.58
CA TRP A 32 10.67 7.04 -10.29
C TRP A 32 12.18 6.92 -10.47
N ALA A 33 12.66 6.30 -11.55
CA ALA A 33 14.09 6.21 -11.86
C ALA A 33 14.75 7.59 -12.09
N LYS A 34 13.97 8.59 -12.53
CA LYS A 34 14.44 9.98 -12.73
C LYS A 34 14.55 10.77 -11.42
N VAL A 35 14.05 10.24 -10.30
CA VAL A 35 14.04 10.91 -9.00
C VAL A 35 15.03 10.20 -8.07
N HIS A 36 16.17 10.84 -7.80
CA HIS A 36 17.26 10.24 -7.03
C HIS A 36 16.82 9.84 -5.61
N GLU A 37 15.98 10.64 -4.99
CA GLU A 37 15.42 10.41 -3.65
C GLU A 37 14.57 9.12 -3.56
N LEU A 38 14.05 8.65 -4.70
CA LEU A 38 13.24 7.42 -4.75
C LEU A 38 14.06 6.16 -4.97
N LYS A 39 15.38 6.23 -5.19
CA LYS A 39 16.21 5.06 -5.52
C LYS A 39 16.07 3.92 -4.52
N GLN A 40 16.16 4.23 -3.22
CA GLN A 40 16.02 3.22 -2.15
C GLN A 40 14.60 2.68 -2.09
N PHE A 41 13.60 3.54 -2.23
CA PHE A 41 12.19 3.16 -2.24
C PHE A 41 11.87 2.23 -3.42
N THR A 42 12.31 2.56 -4.64
CA THR A 42 12.08 1.75 -5.84
C THR A 42 12.72 0.37 -5.73
N SER A 43 13.93 0.29 -5.18
CA SER A 43 14.61 -1.00 -4.91
C SER A 43 13.82 -1.87 -3.91
N TYR A 44 13.40 -1.26 -2.79
CA TYR A 44 12.55 -1.92 -1.81
C TYR A 44 11.20 -2.35 -2.41
N PHE A 45 10.57 -1.47 -3.18
CA PHE A 45 9.28 -1.74 -3.80
C PHE A 45 9.35 -2.93 -4.76
N SER A 46 10.35 -2.95 -5.65
CA SER A 46 10.54 -4.06 -6.57
C SER A 46 10.85 -5.36 -5.84
N SER A 47 11.73 -5.35 -4.85
CA SER A 47 12.08 -6.57 -4.12
C SER A 47 10.90 -7.15 -3.34
N VAL A 48 10.11 -6.32 -2.64
CA VAL A 48 9.06 -6.78 -1.73
C VAL A 48 7.70 -6.86 -2.41
N TRP A 49 7.24 -5.75 -2.99
CA TRP A 49 5.87 -5.61 -3.47
C TRP A 49 5.65 -6.22 -4.86
N LEU A 50 6.71 -6.55 -5.59
CA LEU A 50 6.59 -7.23 -6.88
C LEU A 50 7.08 -8.68 -6.86
N ASN A 51 8.03 -9.04 -5.98
CA ASN A 51 8.72 -10.34 -6.04
C ASN A 51 8.54 -11.23 -4.79
N GLN A 52 7.99 -10.73 -3.67
CA GLN A 52 7.72 -11.56 -2.49
C GLN A 52 6.28 -12.04 -2.44
N ARG A 53 5.95 -12.90 -1.47
CA ARG A 53 4.61 -13.46 -1.24
C ARG A 53 3.48 -12.42 -1.15
N VAL A 54 3.81 -11.15 -0.85
CA VAL A 54 2.85 -10.04 -0.78
C VAL A 54 2.51 -9.41 -2.12
N TRP A 55 3.03 -9.92 -3.24
CA TRP A 55 2.89 -9.29 -4.57
C TRP A 55 1.46 -9.13 -5.08
N ARG A 56 0.51 -9.93 -4.59
CA ARG A 56 -0.93 -9.90 -4.95
C ARG A 56 -1.71 -8.86 -4.15
N TRP A 57 -1.29 -7.61 -4.20
CA TRP A 57 -1.96 -6.51 -3.49
C TRP A 57 -2.95 -5.75 -4.37
N GLN A 58 -2.90 -5.91 -5.69
CA GLN A 58 -3.76 -5.24 -6.65
C GLN A 58 -5.20 -5.75 -6.59
N CYS A 59 -6.16 -4.88 -6.88
CA CYS A 59 -7.59 -5.16 -6.81
C CYS A 59 -8.02 -6.37 -7.65
N PHE A 60 -7.42 -6.55 -8.83
CA PHE A 60 -7.80 -7.62 -9.76
C PHE A 60 -7.44 -9.03 -9.29
N HIS A 61 -6.63 -9.17 -8.23
CA HIS A 61 -6.40 -10.46 -7.56
C HIS A 61 -7.46 -10.80 -6.52
N THR A 62 -8.29 -9.83 -6.12
CA THR A 62 -9.35 -10.04 -5.15
C THR A 62 -10.64 -10.40 -5.88
N SER A 63 -11.26 -11.54 -5.53
CA SER A 63 -12.54 -11.96 -6.11
C SER A 63 -13.63 -10.91 -5.88
N ARG A 64 -14.51 -10.74 -6.87
CA ARG A 64 -15.64 -9.81 -6.80
C ARG A 64 -16.52 -10.14 -5.58
N GLY A 65 -16.73 -9.16 -4.70
CA GLY A 65 -17.48 -9.33 -3.44
C GLY A 65 -16.62 -9.20 -2.17
N PHE A 66 -15.30 -9.11 -2.29
CA PHE A 66 -14.40 -8.79 -1.18
C PHE A 66 -13.96 -7.32 -1.22
N ALA A 67 -13.76 -6.73 -0.03
CA ALA A 67 -13.41 -5.32 0.10
C ALA A 67 -12.09 -5.00 -0.60
N THR A 68 -12.10 -3.91 -1.37
CA THR A 68 -11.02 -3.46 -2.27
C THR A 68 -9.85 -2.81 -1.54
N THR A 69 -9.96 -2.56 -0.23
CA THR A 69 -8.88 -1.98 0.58
C THR A 69 -8.18 -3.06 1.39
N ASN A 70 -6.86 -3.05 1.29
CA ASN A 70 -6.00 -4.01 1.96
C ASN A 70 -6.26 -4.05 3.47
N ASN A 71 -6.07 -5.27 3.97
CA ASN A 71 -5.71 -5.61 5.32
C ASN A 71 -6.82 -5.58 6.39
N PRO A 72 -7.35 -6.75 6.79
CA PRO A 72 -8.13 -6.90 8.02
C PRO A 72 -7.44 -6.26 9.23
N ARG A 73 -6.11 -6.21 9.23
CA ARG A 73 -5.31 -5.54 10.26
C ARG A 73 -5.52 -4.03 10.28
N GLU A 74 -5.70 -3.33 9.16
CA GLU A 74 -5.95 -1.88 9.19
C GLU A 74 -7.34 -1.58 9.72
N PHE A 75 -8.35 -2.34 9.30
CA PHE A 75 -9.69 -2.25 9.88
C PHE A 75 -9.67 -2.58 11.38
N TYR A 76 -8.99 -3.66 11.78
CA TYR A 76 -8.82 -4.05 13.17
C TYR A 76 -8.08 -2.98 13.99
N ASN A 77 -6.97 -2.45 13.47
CA ASN A 77 -6.22 -1.38 14.11
C ASN A 77 -7.03 -0.08 14.18
N ALA A 78 -7.85 0.21 13.18
CA ALA A 78 -8.75 1.36 13.17
C ALA A 78 -9.89 1.17 14.19
N ALA A 79 -10.45 -0.03 14.30
CA ALA A 79 -11.46 -0.38 15.28
C ALA A 79 -10.91 -0.27 16.72
N ILE A 80 -9.74 -0.83 17.01
CA ILE A 80 -9.06 -0.62 18.31
C ILE A 80 -8.81 0.85 18.57
N LYS A 81 -8.27 1.59 17.58
CA LYS A 81 -8.03 3.03 17.75
C LYS A 81 -9.33 3.79 18.00
N ARG A 82 -10.45 3.41 17.38
CA ARG A 82 -11.74 4.08 17.56
C ARG A 82 -12.37 3.72 18.91
N ASP A 83 -12.45 2.43 19.22
CA ASP A 83 -13.32 1.91 20.27
C ASP A 83 -12.59 1.74 21.61
N VAL A 84 -11.27 1.49 21.58
CA VAL A 84 -10.47 1.26 22.79
C VAL A 84 -9.68 2.51 23.18
N THR A 85 -8.99 3.14 22.23
CA THR A 85 -8.12 4.28 22.57
C THR A 85 -8.75 5.65 22.29
N LEU A 86 -9.94 5.70 21.66
CA LEU A 86 -10.58 6.95 21.21
C LEU A 86 -9.62 7.84 20.40
N ARG A 87 -8.69 7.21 19.66
CA ARG A 87 -7.60 7.81 18.90
C ARG A 87 -6.60 8.60 19.75
N ARG A 88 -6.62 8.45 21.07
CA ARG A 88 -5.64 9.03 22.00
C ARG A 88 -4.38 8.18 22.03
N LYS A 89 -3.22 8.83 22.15
CA LYS A 89 -1.94 8.16 22.41
C LYS A 89 -1.86 7.84 23.90
N LEU A 90 -2.03 6.58 24.26
CA LEU A 90 -1.91 6.13 25.65
C LEU A 90 -0.43 5.83 25.96
N LYS A 91 0.03 6.24 27.15
CA LYS A 91 1.35 5.84 27.66
C LYS A 91 1.25 4.40 28.13
N ILE A 92 2.15 3.53 27.66
CA ILE A 92 2.15 2.09 27.97
C ILE A 92 2.20 1.82 29.49
N GLY A 93 2.82 2.72 30.26
CA GLY A 93 2.94 2.57 31.72
C GLY A 93 1.63 2.68 32.53
N ILE A 94 0.49 2.99 31.93
CA ILE A 94 -0.82 3.04 32.63
C ILE A 94 -1.62 1.73 32.44
N LEU A 95 -1.23 0.87 31.50
CA LEU A 95 -1.97 -0.37 31.17
C LEU A 95 -1.46 -1.62 31.91
N LEU A 96 -0.49 -1.46 32.82
CA LEU A 96 0.17 -2.58 33.54
C LEU A 96 -0.07 -2.56 35.06
N ASP A 97 -1.01 -1.75 35.55
CA ASP A 97 -1.49 -1.78 36.95
C ASP A 97 -2.85 -2.50 37.03
#